data_AF-A7T4Y4-F1
#
_entry.id   AF-A7T4Y4-F1
#
_cell.length_a   1.000
_cell.length_b   1.000
_cell.length_c   1.000
_cell.angle_alpha   90.00
_cell.angle_beta   90.00
_cell.angle_gamma   90.00
#
_symmetry.space_group_name_H-M   'P 1'
#
loop_
_entity.id
_entity.type
_entity.pdbx_description
1 polymer ?
#
loop_
_entity_poly.entity_id
_entity_poly.type
_entity_poly.pdbx_seq_one_letter_code
_entity_poly.pdbx_strand_id
1 'polypeptide(L)'
;LGMENERILISQITASSSFGPNHTPWQARLNNQMINGGSTGSWSAQTSTIDEWLQVDLGSEKTITKVATQGRPNNPHNFYQWVKSYAIRHSLDRANWSFCSEGGAIKFQGNTDRNTVVSNYLPEPVRARYVRFVVKAWKDHISMRAELYGYCAFALGMENERILNSQITASSSFGPNHTPWQARLNNQMINGGSTGSWSAQTSTIDEWLQVDLGSEKSITKVATQRRPNNPHNFYQWGKSYAIRHSLDQATWSF
;
A
#
# COMPACT_ATOMS: atom_id res chain seq x y z
N LEU A 1 1.32 -8.27 -2.57
CA LEU A 1 2.46 -7.32 -2.62
C LEU A 1 3.73 -8.01 -3.06
N GLY A 2 3.79 -9.33 -2.90
CA GLY A 2 4.78 -10.12 -3.59
C GLY A 2 5.29 -11.32 -2.80
N MET A 3 4.54 -11.78 -1.79
CA MET A 3 4.96 -12.95 -1.04
C MET A 3 4.83 -14.20 -1.92
N GLU A 4 3.67 -14.50 -2.48
CA GLU A 4 3.46 -15.70 -3.28
C GLU A 4 4.25 -15.70 -4.60
N ASN A 5 4.23 -14.58 -5.32
CA ASN A 5 4.87 -14.48 -6.65
C ASN A 5 6.34 -14.01 -6.61
N GLU A 6 6.99 -14.12 -5.46
CA GLU A 6 8.44 -13.91 -5.28
C GLU A 6 8.99 -12.50 -5.54
N ARG A 7 8.13 -11.51 -5.82
CA ARG A 7 8.57 -10.10 -5.92
C ARG A 7 9.14 -9.56 -4.62
N ILE A 8 8.70 -10.07 -3.47
CA ILE A 8 9.38 -9.91 -2.19
C ILE A 8 10.45 -10.99 -2.13
N LEU A 9 11.72 -10.60 -2.07
CA LEU A 9 12.87 -11.49 -2.08
C LEU A 9 12.98 -12.30 -0.78
N ILE A 10 13.69 -13.42 -0.83
CA ILE A 10 13.95 -14.29 0.34
C ILE A 10 14.60 -13.50 1.48
N SER A 11 15.55 -12.62 1.17
CA SER A 11 16.26 -11.78 2.15
C SER A 11 15.37 -10.74 2.84
N GLN A 12 14.19 -10.46 2.28
CA GLN A 12 13.23 -9.50 2.83
C GLN A 12 12.28 -10.14 3.84
N ILE A 13 12.36 -11.46 4.04
CA ILE A 13 11.48 -12.20 4.95
C ILE A 13 12.33 -12.73 6.11
N THR A 14 12.04 -12.26 7.32
CA THR A 14 12.74 -12.68 8.54
C THR A 14 11.74 -13.09 9.61
N ALA A 15 12.21 -13.71 10.70
CA ALA A 15 11.36 -14.06 11.83
C ALA A 15 12.12 -13.90 13.14
N SER A 16 11.40 -13.94 14.26
CA SER A 16 11.98 -14.03 15.61
C SER A 16 12.88 -15.25 15.78
N SER A 17 12.45 -16.37 15.21
CA SER A 17 13.15 -17.65 15.31
C SER A 17 12.73 -18.60 14.18
N SER A 18 13.40 -19.73 14.01
CA SER A 18 13.01 -20.77 13.05
C SER A 18 13.39 -22.15 13.57
N PHE A 19 12.49 -23.13 13.43
CA PHE A 19 12.69 -24.49 13.94
C PHE A 19 13.92 -25.20 13.35
N GLY A 20 14.26 -24.88 12.10
CA GLY A 20 15.44 -25.42 11.44
C GLY A 20 15.55 -24.94 10.00
N PRO A 21 16.54 -25.44 9.24
CA PRO A 21 16.84 -24.99 7.88
C PRO A 21 15.68 -25.21 6.89
N ASN A 22 14.82 -26.20 7.16
CA ASN A 22 13.65 -26.50 6.33
C ASN A 22 12.38 -25.76 6.77
N HIS A 23 12.45 -24.83 7.72
CA HIS A 23 11.30 -24.08 8.29
C HIS A 23 11.55 -22.57 8.29
N THR A 24 12.42 -22.11 7.42
CA THR A 24 12.91 -20.73 7.37
C THR A 24 11.80 -19.74 7.05
N PRO A 25 11.98 -18.45 7.40
CA PRO A 25 10.95 -17.43 7.25
C PRO A 25 10.47 -17.28 5.80
N TRP A 26 11.37 -17.39 4.82
CA TRP A 26 11.04 -17.26 3.41
C TRP A 26 10.07 -18.33 2.89
N GLN A 27 9.93 -19.46 3.59
CA GLN A 27 8.94 -20.47 3.22
C GLN A 27 7.51 -20.05 3.57
N ALA A 28 7.32 -18.96 4.31
CA ALA A 28 6.02 -18.41 4.66
C ALA A 28 5.26 -17.75 3.49
N ARG A 29 5.59 -18.06 2.24
CA ARG A 29 4.82 -17.55 1.10
C ARG A 29 3.48 -18.26 1.03
N LEU A 30 2.41 -17.52 0.74
CA LEU A 30 1.08 -18.11 0.53
C LEU A 30 1.15 -19.21 -0.56
N ASN A 31 0.34 -20.25 -0.41
CA ASN A 31 0.27 -21.42 -1.30
C ASN A 31 1.57 -22.21 -1.49
N ASN A 32 2.65 -21.87 -0.79
CA ASN A 32 3.90 -22.64 -0.83
C ASN A 32 3.66 -24.08 -0.35
N GLN A 33 4.33 -25.03 -0.99
CA GLN A 33 4.15 -26.47 -0.74
C GLN A 33 5.42 -27.09 -0.16
N MET A 34 5.25 -28.25 0.48
CA MET A 34 6.38 -29.04 0.96
C MET A 34 7.19 -29.59 -0.21
N ILE A 35 8.51 -29.57 -0.08
CA ILE A 35 9.44 -30.26 -0.97
C ILE A 35 10.18 -31.27 -0.11
N ASN A 36 10.02 -32.57 -0.42
CA ASN A 36 10.61 -33.63 0.39
C ASN A 36 12.13 -33.46 0.50
N GLY A 37 12.65 -33.50 1.73
CA GLY A 37 14.07 -33.28 2.02
C GLY A 37 14.59 -31.84 1.90
N GLY A 38 13.80 -30.88 1.38
CA GLY A 38 14.29 -29.51 1.10
C GLY A 38 13.48 -28.37 1.72
N SER A 39 12.18 -28.53 1.97
CA SER A 39 11.32 -27.45 2.47
C SER A 39 10.08 -28.03 3.13
N THR A 40 9.66 -27.49 4.27
CA THR A 40 8.38 -27.85 4.87
C THR A 40 7.20 -27.04 4.32
N GLY A 41 7.49 -26.08 3.43
CA GLY A 41 6.50 -25.26 2.75
C GLY A 41 5.86 -24.18 3.62
N SER A 42 6.43 -23.91 4.80
CA SER A 42 5.96 -22.85 5.70
C SER A 42 7.07 -22.41 6.63
N TRP A 43 7.01 -21.17 7.12
CA TRP A 43 7.81 -20.81 8.30
C TRP A 43 7.25 -21.54 9.51
N SER A 44 8.14 -22.05 10.37
CA SER A 44 7.78 -22.51 11.71
C SER A 44 8.76 -21.97 12.73
N ALA A 45 8.26 -21.38 13.82
CA ALA A 45 9.09 -20.78 14.86
C ALA A 45 9.97 -21.83 15.57
N GLN A 46 11.06 -21.45 16.20
CA GLN A 46 11.87 -22.41 16.97
C GLN A 46 11.13 -22.86 18.24
N THR A 47 10.47 -21.92 18.89
CA THR A 47 9.68 -22.13 20.09
C THR A 47 8.24 -21.72 19.82
N SER A 48 7.30 -22.40 20.46
CA SER A 48 5.88 -22.04 20.41
C SER A 48 5.54 -21.14 21.61
N THR A 49 6.02 -19.90 21.55
CA THR A 49 5.81 -18.86 22.57
C THR A 49 4.94 -17.74 22.01
N ILE A 50 4.18 -17.07 22.87
CA ILE A 50 3.41 -15.89 22.45
C ILE A 50 4.37 -14.81 21.94
N ASP A 51 3.95 -14.05 20.93
CA ASP A 51 4.69 -12.94 20.33
C ASP A 51 5.91 -13.30 19.47
N GLU A 52 6.08 -14.58 19.11
CA GLU A 52 6.86 -14.94 17.92
C GLU A 52 6.31 -14.19 16.70
N TRP A 53 7.20 -13.74 15.82
CA TRP A 53 6.83 -12.91 14.69
C TRP A 53 7.47 -13.37 13.39
N LEU A 54 6.69 -13.25 12.31
CA LEU A 54 7.17 -13.25 10.93
C LEU A 54 7.19 -11.81 10.44
N GLN A 55 8.33 -11.34 9.91
CA GLN A 55 8.54 -9.99 9.42
C GLN A 55 8.76 -9.97 7.91
N VAL A 56 8.18 -8.98 7.27
CA VAL A 56 8.35 -8.71 5.84
C VAL A 56 8.84 -7.27 5.65
N ASP A 57 9.97 -7.09 4.98
CA ASP A 57 10.46 -5.81 4.47
C ASP A 57 9.94 -5.61 3.04
N LEU A 58 9.07 -4.63 2.85
CA LEU A 58 8.47 -4.31 1.55
C LEU A 58 9.45 -3.62 0.59
N GLY A 59 10.68 -3.32 1.04
CA GLY A 59 11.77 -2.70 0.28
C GLY A 59 11.64 -1.18 0.16
N SER A 60 10.41 -0.70 0.03
CA SER A 60 10.05 0.71 0.06
C SER A 60 8.74 0.90 0.84
N GLU A 61 8.39 2.15 1.09
CA GLU A 61 7.10 2.46 1.69
C GLU A 61 5.95 2.04 0.76
N LYS A 62 4.99 1.31 1.31
CA LYS A 62 3.75 0.91 0.64
C LYS A 62 2.56 1.11 1.57
N THR A 63 1.37 1.21 0.99
CA THR A 63 0.13 1.17 1.74
C THR A 63 -0.41 -0.26 1.74
N ILE A 64 -0.67 -0.81 2.92
CA ILE A 64 -1.21 -2.15 3.13
C ILE A 64 -2.69 -2.02 3.48
N THR A 65 -3.52 -2.87 2.88
CA THR A 65 -4.98 -2.83 3.05
C THR A 65 -5.55 -4.15 3.56
N LYS A 66 -4.89 -5.27 3.29
CA LYS A 66 -5.37 -6.61 3.63
C LYS A 66 -4.18 -7.54 3.83
N VAL A 67 -4.34 -8.55 4.67
CA VAL A 67 -3.40 -9.66 4.82
C VAL A 67 -4.12 -10.99 4.62
N ALA A 68 -3.38 -12.03 4.27
CA ALA A 68 -3.90 -13.40 4.26
C ALA A 68 -2.91 -14.36 4.92
N THR A 69 -3.44 -15.43 5.52
CA THR A 69 -2.66 -16.49 6.17
C THR A 69 -3.14 -17.88 5.80
N GLN A 70 -2.22 -18.84 5.85
CA GLN A 70 -2.44 -20.29 5.74
C GLN A 70 -1.58 -21.01 6.79
N GLY A 71 -1.98 -22.22 7.16
CA GLY A 71 -1.18 -23.10 8.00
C GLY A 71 -0.03 -23.78 7.26
N ARG A 72 0.64 -24.74 7.91
CA ARG A 72 1.61 -25.63 7.28
C ARG A 72 0.92 -26.50 6.23
N PRO A 73 1.47 -26.63 5.01
CA PRO A 73 0.85 -27.45 3.97
C PRO A 73 0.74 -28.93 4.36
N ASN A 74 -0.06 -29.67 3.58
CA ASN A 74 -0.14 -31.12 3.68
C ASN A 74 1.27 -31.73 3.62
N ASN A 75 1.51 -32.71 4.50
CA ASN A 75 2.80 -33.37 4.64
C ASN A 75 2.60 -34.85 5.00
N PRO A 76 3.56 -35.73 4.67
CA PRO A 76 3.43 -37.18 4.89
C PRO A 76 3.25 -37.58 6.36
N HIS A 77 3.71 -36.72 7.28
CA HIS A 77 3.64 -36.96 8.72
C HIS A 77 2.35 -36.47 9.37
N ASN A 78 1.40 -35.94 8.57
CA ASN A 78 0.12 -35.42 9.05
C ASN A 78 0.25 -34.39 10.18
N PHE A 79 1.26 -33.52 10.13
CA PHE A 79 1.34 -32.40 11.07
C PHE A 79 0.24 -31.37 10.78
N TYR A 80 -0.62 -31.12 11.77
CA TYR A 80 -1.74 -30.17 11.75
C TYR A 80 -1.36 -28.88 12.47
N GLN A 81 -0.57 -28.03 11.82
CA GLN A 81 0.05 -26.86 12.45
C GLN A 81 -0.39 -25.58 11.74
N TRP A 82 -0.89 -24.60 12.50
CA TRP A 82 -1.29 -23.29 11.98
C TRP A 82 -1.44 -22.25 13.08
N VAL A 83 -1.38 -20.98 12.69
CA VAL A 83 -1.70 -19.85 13.56
C VAL A 83 -3.20 -19.60 13.58
N LYS A 84 -3.79 -19.58 14.78
CA LYS A 84 -5.23 -19.37 15.02
C LYS A 84 -5.59 -17.90 15.20
N SER A 85 -4.68 -17.09 15.73
CA SER A 85 -4.86 -15.64 15.84
C SER A 85 -3.52 -14.93 15.89
N TYR A 86 -3.49 -13.70 15.40
CA TYR A 86 -2.30 -12.87 15.33
C TYR A 86 -2.66 -11.38 15.41
N ALA A 87 -1.68 -10.54 15.69
CA ALA A 87 -1.77 -9.09 15.55
C ALA A 87 -0.82 -8.62 14.45
N ILE A 88 -1.11 -7.47 13.82
CA ILE A 88 -0.19 -6.85 12.86
C ILE A 88 0.49 -5.65 13.52
N ARG A 89 1.83 -5.65 13.48
CA ARG A 89 2.64 -4.46 13.76
C ARG A 89 3.27 -3.97 12.48
N HIS A 90 3.46 -2.67 12.37
CA HIS A 90 4.06 -2.03 11.21
C HIS A 90 5.05 -0.95 11.62
N SER A 91 5.97 -0.64 10.71
CA SER A 91 7.02 0.37 10.92
C SER A 91 7.49 0.92 9.58
N LEU A 92 7.95 2.18 9.58
CA LEU A 92 8.65 2.81 8.45
C LEU A 92 10.17 2.68 8.57
N ASP A 93 10.70 2.58 9.79
CA ASP A 93 12.13 2.71 10.13
C ASP A 93 12.75 1.48 10.78
N ARG A 94 11.94 0.42 11.05
CA ARG A 94 12.31 -0.81 11.77
C ARG A 94 12.58 -0.62 13.27
N ALA A 95 12.55 0.60 13.78
CA ALA A 95 12.80 0.94 15.18
C ALA A 95 11.49 1.19 15.93
N ASN A 96 10.61 2.01 15.35
CA ASN A 96 9.33 2.40 15.94
C ASN A 96 8.21 1.57 15.33
N TRP A 97 7.48 0.84 16.18
CA TRP A 97 6.50 -0.16 15.75
C TRP A 97 5.13 0.09 16.36
N SER A 98 4.14 0.33 15.49
CA SER A 98 2.75 0.55 15.87
C SER A 98 1.88 -0.64 15.51
N PHE A 99 0.79 -0.86 16.25
CA PHE A 99 -0.26 -1.80 15.83
C PHE A 99 -1.14 -1.16 14.76
N CYS A 100 -1.73 -1.96 13.86
CA CYS A 100 -2.65 -1.47 12.82
C CYS A 100 -4.03 -1.02 13.33
N SER A 101 -4.21 -0.84 14.64
CA SER A 101 -5.48 -0.41 15.25
C SER A 101 -5.25 0.55 16.41
N GLU A 102 -6.06 1.61 16.47
CA GLU A 102 -6.11 2.53 17.60
C GLU A 102 -6.79 1.82 18.79
N GLY A 103 -6.10 1.72 19.93
CA GLY A 103 -6.61 1.06 21.15
C GLY A 103 -5.90 -0.24 21.57
N GLY A 104 -4.90 -0.71 20.82
CA GLY A 104 -4.09 -1.88 21.17
C GLY A 104 -4.14 -3.00 20.12
N ALA A 105 -3.73 -4.21 20.48
CA ALA A 105 -3.63 -5.34 19.56
C ALA A 105 -5.01 -5.96 19.27
N ILE A 106 -5.73 -5.46 18.24
CA ILE A 106 -6.80 -6.25 17.63
C ILE A 106 -6.19 -7.59 17.20
N LYS A 107 -6.81 -8.68 17.68
CA LYS A 107 -6.46 -10.03 17.27
C LYS A 107 -7.22 -10.33 15.99
N PHE A 108 -6.50 -10.42 14.88
CA PHE A 108 -7.05 -10.97 13.64
C PHE A 108 -7.26 -12.47 13.82
N GLN A 109 -8.44 -12.93 13.40
CA GLN A 109 -8.73 -14.35 13.35
C GLN A 109 -7.89 -14.98 12.22
N GLY A 110 -7.07 -15.97 12.58
CA GLY A 110 -6.26 -16.73 11.66
C GLY A 110 -6.97 -17.99 11.18
N ASN A 111 -6.19 -19.05 10.96
CA ASN A 111 -6.66 -20.27 10.33
C ASN A 111 -7.35 -21.22 11.31
N THR A 112 -8.28 -22.01 10.77
CA THR A 112 -8.92 -23.15 11.46
C THR A 112 -8.43 -24.50 10.93
N ASP A 113 -7.64 -24.49 9.86
CA ASP A 113 -7.04 -25.66 9.23
C ASP A 113 -5.70 -25.29 8.56
N ARG A 114 -5.11 -26.26 7.85
CA ARG A 114 -3.79 -26.14 7.18
C ARG A 114 -3.81 -25.31 5.89
N ASN A 115 -4.89 -25.37 5.12
CA ASN A 115 -4.86 -25.08 3.69
C ASN A 115 -5.81 -23.96 3.27
N THR A 116 -6.90 -23.72 3.99
CA THR A 116 -7.84 -22.65 3.70
C THR A 116 -7.14 -21.31 3.90
N VAL A 117 -7.15 -20.48 2.84
CA VAL A 117 -6.66 -19.10 2.92
C VAL A 117 -7.65 -18.29 3.76
N VAL A 118 -7.20 -17.73 4.86
CA VAL A 118 -7.98 -16.78 5.66
C VAL A 118 -7.43 -15.39 5.37
N SER A 119 -8.30 -14.46 4.97
CA SER A 119 -7.91 -13.08 4.68
C SER A 119 -8.64 -12.11 5.59
N ASN A 120 -7.92 -11.08 6.04
CA ASN A 120 -8.43 -10.04 6.92
C ASN A 120 -8.08 -8.66 6.35
N TYR A 121 -9.08 -7.80 6.19
CA TYR A 121 -8.86 -6.39 5.91
C TYR A 121 -8.33 -5.71 7.17
N LEU A 122 -7.39 -4.78 6.99
CA LEU A 122 -7.00 -3.90 8.07
C LEU A 122 -8.15 -2.92 8.35
N PRO A 123 -8.38 -2.50 9.62
CA PRO A 123 -9.42 -1.53 9.95
C PRO A 123 -9.31 -0.26 9.12
N GLU A 124 -8.07 0.20 8.91
CA GLU A 124 -7.72 1.30 8.03
C GLU A 124 -6.48 0.93 7.19
N PRO A 125 -6.31 1.48 5.97
CA PRO A 125 -5.08 1.34 5.22
C PRO A 125 -3.87 1.92 5.96
N VAL A 126 -2.78 1.16 6.02
CA VAL A 126 -1.59 1.53 6.80
C VAL A 126 -0.38 1.73 5.90
N ARG A 127 0.33 2.85 6.06
CA ARG A 127 1.62 3.10 5.43
C ARG A 127 2.73 2.40 6.21
N ALA A 128 3.49 1.53 5.55
CA ALA A 128 4.60 0.82 6.18
C ALA A 128 5.67 0.42 5.16
N ARG A 129 6.88 0.22 5.65
CA ARG A 129 7.92 -0.54 4.96
C ARG A 129 8.11 -1.92 5.58
N TYR A 130 8.05 -2.02 6.90
CA TYR A 130 8.22 -3.27 7.62
C TYR A 130 6.90 -3.67 8.27
N VAL A 131 6.56 -4.96 8.18
CA VAL A 131 5.33 -5.52 8.73
C VAL A 131 5.66 -6.78 9.51
N ARG A 132 5.05 -6.95 10.68
CA ARG A 132 5.15 -8.15 11.50
C ARG A 132 3.79 -8.79 11.71
N PHE A 133 3.69 -10.08 11.43
CA PHE A 133 2.63 -10.96 11.91
C PHE A 133 3.06 -11.45 13.29
N VAL A 134 2.45 -10.91 14.35
CA VAL A 134 2.78 -11.25 15.74
C VAL A 134 1.79 -12.31 16.23
N VAL A 135 2.28 -13.52 16.47
CA VAL A 135 1.44 -14.68 16.77
C VAL A 135 0.87 -14.58 18.19
N LYS A 136 -0.45 -14.81 18.32
CA LYS A 136 -1.17 -14.73 19.60
C LYS A 136 -1.77 -16.06 20.04
N ALA A 137 -2.07 -16.96 19.10
CA ALA A 137 -2.50 -18.33 19.38
C ALA A 137 -2.24 -19.24 18.17
N TRP A 138 -1.99 -20.52 18.40
CA TRP A 138 -1.71 -21.52 17.37
C TRP A 138 -2.33 -22.88 17.69
N LYS A 139 -2.36 -23.77 16.71
CA LYS A 139 -2.66 -25.20 16.84
C LYS A 139 -1.35 -25.97 16.70
N ASP A 140 -1.06 -26.82 17.69
CA ASP A 140 0.09 -27.72 17.83
C ASP A 140 1.46 -27.05 17.80
N HIS A 141 1.79 -26.30 16.74
CA HIS A 141 3.02 -25.54 16.63
C HIS A 141 2.80 -24.26 15.81
N ILE A 142 3.59 -23.21 16.09
CA ILE A 142 3.55 -21.98 15.30
C ILE A 142 4.10 -22.26 13.91
N SER A 143 3.20 -22.33 12.93
CA SER A 143 3.52 -22.47 11.51
C SER A 143 2.62 -21.55 10.69
N MET A 144 3.19 -20.82 9.73
CA MET A 144 2.45 -19.84 8.95
C MET A 144 2.99 -19.71 7.52
N ARG A 145 2.05 -19.57 6.58
CA ARG A 145 2.21 -18.96 5.26
C ARG A 145 1.38 -17.68 5.23
N ALA A 146 1.82 -16.65 4.50
CA ALA A 146 1.23 -15.33 4.52
C ALA A 146 1.37 -14.59 3.19
N GLU A 147 0.45 -13.65 2.94
CA GLU A 147 0.52 -12.65 1.88
C GLU A 147 0.07 -11.29 2.43
N LEU A 148 0.62 -10.21 1.87
CA LEU A 148 0.19 -8.84 2.13
C LEU A 148 -0.38 -8.24 0.85
N TYR A 149 -1.51 -7.56 0.95
CA TYR A 149 -2.14 -6.85 -0.17
C TYR A 149 -2.13 -5.36 0.11
N GLY A 150 -1.99 -4.60 -0.96
CA GLY A 150 -1.74 -3.17 -0.87
C GLY A 150 -1.27 -2.61 -2.20
N TYR A 151 -0.86 -1.35 -2.17
CA TYR A 151 -0.40 -0.61 -3.34
C TYR A 151 0.78 0.29 -2.97
N CYS A 152 1.56 0.62 -3.99
CA CYS A 152 2.56 1.67 -3.89
C CYS A 152 1.88 3.01 -4.17
N ALA A 153 1.90 3.94 -3.22
CA ALA A 153 1.46 5.30 -3.45
C ALA A 153 2.70 6.16 -3.69
N PHE A 154 3.00 6.45 -4.96
CA PHE A 154 4.03 7.43 -5.32
C PHE A 154 3.38 8.58 -6.08
N ALA A 155 3.81 9.81 -5.80
CA ALA A 155 3.39 10.97 -6.57
C ALA A 155 3.85 10.80 -8.04
N LEU A 156 2.93 10.92 -8.99
CA LEU A 156 3.24 10.66 -10.40
C LEU A 156 4.11 11.75 -11.04
N GLY A 157 4.17 12.95 -10.42
CA GLY A 157 5.07 14.02 -10.85
C GLY A 157 4.45 15.42 -10.90
N MET A 158 3.22 15.60 -10.40
CA MET A 158 2.58 16.92 -10.42
C MET A 158 3.33 17.95 -9.57
N GLU A 159 3.70 17.61 -8.33
CA GLU A 159 4.35 18.57 -7.41
C GLU A 159 5.81 18.86 -7.79
N ASN A 160 6.58 17.84 -8.13
CA ASN A 160 8.03 17.95 -8.37
C ASN A 160 8.39 18.17 -9.85
N GLU A 161 7.44 18.62 -10.65
CA GLU A 161 7.63 18.97 -12.07
C GLU A 161 8.05 17.82 -13.01
N ARG A 162 8.03 16.56 -12.54
CA ARG A 162 8.31 15.40 -13.41
C ARG A 162 7.24 15.21 -14.49
N ILE A 163 6.00 15.60 -14.21
CA ILE A 163 4.99 15.83 -15.25
C ILE A 163 5.25 17.23 -15.80
N LEU A 164 5.56 17.33 -17.10
CA LEU A 164 5.93 18.58 -17.75
C LEU A 164 4.75 19.54 -17.89
N ASN A 165 5.01 20.84 -18.00
CA ASN A 165 3.96 21.85 -18.21
C ASN A 165 3.14 21.58 -19.49
N SER A 166 3.79 21.07 -20.54
CA SER A 166 3.13 20.70 -21.80
C SER A 166 2.16 19.52 -21.67
N GLN A 167 2.27 18.73 -20.61
CA GLN A 167 1.37 17.61 -20.33
C GLN A 167 0.13 18.03 -19.54
N ILE A 168 0.04 19.29 -19.11
CA ILE A 168 -1.07 19.79 -18.29
C ILE A 168 -1.86 20.80 -19.11
N THR A 169 -3.09 20.44 -19.47
CA THR A 169 -4.01 21.26 -20.27
C THR A 169 -5.31 21.49 -19.51
N ALA A 170 -6.14 22.42 -19.97
CA ALA A 170 -7.45 22.68 -19.39
C ALA A 170 -8.44 23.13 -20.46
N SER A 171 -9.73 23.12 -20.12
CA SER A 171 -10.80 23.71 -20.92
C SER A 171 -10.57 25.19 -21.22
N SER A 172 -10.14 25.94 -20.20
CA SER A 172 -9.94 27.38 -20.28
C SER A 172 -8.96 27.86 -19.19
N SER A 173 -8.58 29.13 -19.23
CA SER A 173 -7.78 29.77 -18.18
C SER A 173 -8.18 31.22 -18.02
N PHE A 174 -8.36 31.68 -16.78
CA PHE A 174 -8.76 33.05 -16.46
C PHE A 174 -7.78 34.11 -16.98
N GLY A 175 -6.50 33.76 -17.08
CA GLY A 175 -5.46 34.62 -17.62
C GLY A 175 -4.09 33.96 -17.59
N PRO A 176 -3.04 34.68 -18.01
CA PRO A 176 -1.68 34.14 -18.14
C PRO A 176 -1.07 33.69 -16.80
N ASN A 177 -1.58 34.21 -15.68
CA ASN A 177 -1.14 33.86 -14.33
C ASN A 177 -2.01 32.77 -13.67
N HIS A 178 -2.89 32.10 -14.42
CA HIS A 178 -3.82 31.06 -13.95
C HIS A 178 -3.77 29.81 -14.83
N THR A 179 -2.62 29.58 -15.46
CA THR A 179 -2.48 28.55 -16.49
C THR A 179 -2.58 27.14 -15.91
N PRO A 180 -2.89 26.13 -16.74
CA PRO A 180 -3.17 24.77 -16.26
C PRO A 180 -2.00 24.17 -15.48
N TRP A 181 -0.77 24.38 -15.95
CA TRP A 181 0.44 23.84 -15.32
C TRP A 181 0.76 24.46 -13.94
N GLN A 182 0.05 25.50 -13.53
CA GLN A 182 0.16 26.04 -12.17
C GLN A 182 -0.67 25.24 -11.16
N ALA A 183 -1.49 24.29 -11.60
CA ALA A 183 -2.26 23.36 -10.75
C ALA A 183 -1.41 22.27 -10.07
N ARG A 184 -0.23 22.63 -9.58
CA ARG A 184 0.67 21.73 -8.85
C ARG A 184 0.42 21.85 -7.35
N LEU A 185 0.52 20.73 -6.65
CA LEU A 185 0.42 20.71 -5.19
C LEU A 185 1.56 21.55 -4.58
N ASN A 186 1.26 22.27 -3.50
CA ASN A 186 2.18 23.14 -2.76
C ASN A 186 2.86 24.24 -3.58
N ASN A 187 2.35 24.53 -4.79
CA ASN A 187 2.81 25.63 -5.61
C ASN A 187 2.54 26.97 -4.91
N GLN A 188 3.46 27.91 -5.01
CA GLN A 188 3.35 29.21 -4.33
C GLN A 188 3.04 30.33 -5.33
N MET A 189 2.44 31.40 -4.82
CA MET A 189 2.25 32.62 -5.62
C MET A 189 3.58 33.29 -5.91
N ILE A 190 3.75 33.76 -7.14
CA ILE A 190 4.87 34.62 -7.54
C ILE A 190 4.27 35.95 -7.97
N ASN A 191 4.61 37.03 -7.25
CA ASN A 191 4.04 38.34 -7.51
C ASN A 191 4.32 38.78 -8.96
N GLY A 192 3.28 39.16 -9.68
CA GLY A 192 3.36 39.55 -11.09
C GLY A 192 3.57 38.41 -12.11
N GLY A 193 3.71 37.14 -11.69
CA GLY A 193 4.04 36.04 -12.62
C GLY A 193 3.25 34.73 -12.45
N SER A 194 2.67 34.45 -11.29
CA SER A 194 1.91 33.22 -11.07
C SER A 194 0.99 33.36 -9.88
N THR A 195 -0.25 32.88 -10.01
CA THR A 195 -1.16 32.84 -8.87
C THR A 195 -1.03 31.58 -8.01
N GLY A 196 -0.17 30.65 -8.40
CA GLY A 196 0.07 29.39 -7.69
C GLY A 196 -1.04 28.35 -7.89
N SER A 197 -1.96 28.57 -8.85
CA SER A 197 -3.09 27.67 -9.12
C SER A 197 -3.62 27.84 -10.54
N TRP A 198 -4.23 26.81 -11.11
CA TRP A 198 -5.11 26.98 -12.26
C TRP A 198 -6.46 27.60 -11.85
N SER A 199 -7.03 28.41 -12.74
CA SER A 199 -8.42 28.87 -12.62
C SER A 199 -9.02 28.96 -14.02
N ALA A 200 -10.17 28.32 -14.22
CA ALA A 200 -10.92 28.41 -15.47
C ALA A 200 -11.38 29.86 -15.74
N GLN A 201 -11.59 30.16 -17.03
CA GLN A 201 -12.12 31.45 -17.46
C GLN A 201 -13.58 31.65 -17.03
N THR A 202 -14.35 30.56 -16.98
CA THR A 202 -15.73 30.55 -16.50
C THR A 202 -15.89 29.62 -15.31
N SER A 203 -17.02 29.70 -14.59
CA SER A 203 -17.32 28.82 -13.44
C SER A 203 -18.49 27.88 -13.76
N THR A 204 -18.42 27.19 -14.89
CA THR A 204 -19.41 26.20 -15.31
C THR A 204 -19.04 24.79 -14.81
N ILE A 205 -20.03 23.89 -14.73
CA ILE A 205 -19.86 22.54 -14.12
C ILE A 205 -19.01 21.57 -14.96
N ASP A 206 -18.63 21.95 -16.19
CA ASP A 206 -17.87 21.11 -17.13
C ASP A 206 -16.47 21.66 -17.45
N GLU A 207 -15.99 22.65 -16.70
CA GLU A 207 -14.59 23.06 -16.78
C GLU A 207 -13.67 21.92 -16.31
N TRP A 208 -12.60 21.66 -17.06
CA TRP A 208 -11.72 20.52 -16.82
C TRP A 208 -10.25 20.91 -16.81
N LEU A 209 -9.49 20.17 -16.02
CA LEU A 209 -8.03 20.13 -16.02
C LEU A 209 -7.61 18.72 -16.40
N GLN A 210 -6.80 18.59 -17.45
CA GLN A 210 -6.32 17.33 -17.99
C GLN A 210 -4.82 17.20 -17.76
N VAL A 211 -4.39 16.00 -17.42
CA VAL A 211 -2.98 15.66 -17.24
C VAL A 211 -2.65 14.43 -18.08
N ASP A 212 -1.80 14.60 -19.08
CA ASP A 212 -1.23 13.51 -19.86
C ASP A 212 -0.12 12.82 -19.06
N LEU A 213 -0.30 11.54 -18.75
CA LEU A 213 0.65 10.75 -17.96
C LEU A 213 1.78 10.14 -18.80
N GLY A 214 1.76 10.34 -20.12
CA GLY A 214 2.75 9.89 -21.11
C GLY A 214 2.80 8.39 -21.36
N SER A 215 2.21 7.58 -20.47
CA SER A 215 2.04 6.13 -20.58
C SER A 215 0.91 5.70 -19.65
N GLU A 216 0.37 4.51 -19.87
CA GLU A 216 -0.66 3.95 -18.99
C GLU A 216 -0.17 3.88 -17.53
N LYS A 217 -1.01 4.34 -16.59
CA LYS A 217 -0.77 4.33 -15.14
C LYS A 217 -2.03 3.91 -14.39
N SER A 218 -1.85 3.14 -13.34
CA SER A 218 -2.90 2.93 -12.33
C SER A 218 -2.92 4.10 -11.35
N ILE A 219 -4.00 4.89 -11.35
CA ILE A 219 -4.21 5.98 -10.40
C ILE A 219 -4.98 5.44 -9.20
N THR A 220 -4.42 5.57 -8.00
CA THR A 220 -5.04 5.07 -6.76
C THR A 220 -5.63 6.17 -5.89
N LYS A 221 -5.14 7.41 -6.03
CA LYS A 221 -5.61 8.58 -5.28
C LYS A 221 -5.27 9.87 -6.03
N VAL A 222 -6.11 10.88 -5.87
CA VAL A 222 -5.84 12.26 -6.28
C VAL A 222 -5.80 13.14 -5.03
N ALA A 223 -4.78 13.99 -4.92
CA ALA A 223 -4.71 15.03 -3.90
C ALA A 223 -5.10 16.37 -4.53
N THR A 224 -5.96 17.13 -3.86
CA THR A 224 -6.41 18.46 -4.29
C THR A 224 -6.03 19.50 -3.24
N GLN A 225 -5.72 20.72 -3.67
CA GLN A 225 -5.44 21.82 -2.77
C GLN A 225 -6.08 23.10 -3.30
N ARG A 226 -6.41 24.01 -2.37
CA ARG A 226 -6.89 25.35 -2.69
C ARG A 226 -5.76 26.22 -3.24
N ARG A 227 -6.13 27.34 -3.85
CA ARG A 227 -5.17 28.39 -4.21
C ARG A 227 -4.40 28.88 -2.96
N PRO A 228 -3.08 29.13 -3.06
CA PRO A 228 -2.29 29.74 -1.99
C PRO A 228 -2.85 31.10 -1.58
N ASN A 229 -2.65 31.47 -0.31
CA ASN A 229 -3.10 32.76 0.19
C ASN A 229 -2.46 33.91 -0.62
N ASN A 230 -3.29 34.87 -1.01
CA ASN A 230 -2.90 36.10 -1.70
C ASN A 230 -3.08 37.28 -0.71
N PRO A 231 -2.26 38.35 -0.76
CA PRO A 231 -2.54 39.62 -0.06
C PRO A 231 -3.97 40.17 -0.22
N HIS A 232 -4.72 39.76 -1.25
CA HIS A 232 -6.13 40.11 -1.43
C HIS A 232 -7.16 39.15 -0.78
N ASN A 233 -6.72 38.15 0.00
CA ASN A 233 -7.57 37.21 0.75
C ASN A 233 -8.65 36.46 -0.06
N PHE A 234 -8.36 36.12 -1.33
CA PHE A 234 -9.24 35.25 -2.11
C PHE A 234 -9.09 33.78 -1.70
N TYR A 235 -10.09 33.24 -1.00
CA TYR A 235 -10.16 31.82 -0.63
C TYR A 235 -11.07 31.07 -1.61
N GLN A 236 -10.48 30.39 -2.60
CA GLN A 236 -11.21 29.67 -3.64
C GLN A 236 -10.74 28.21 -3.72
N TRP A 237 -11.70 27.28 -3.73
CA TRP A 237 -11.43 25.85 -3.88
C TRP A 237 -12.65 25.11 -4.47
N GLY A 238 -12.39 24.02 -5.19
CA GLY A 238 -13.44 23.09 -5.62
C GLY A 238 -13.98 22.31 -4.43
N LYS A 239 -15.30 22.23 -4.29
CA LYS A 239 -15.96 21.51 -3.19
C LYS A 239 -16.28 20.05 -3.54
N SER A 240 -16.46 19.77 -4.82
CA SER A 240 -16.72 18.45 -5.38
C SER A 240 -16.17 18.42 -6.80
N TYR A 241 -15.76 17.24 -7.26
CA TYR A 241 -15.27 17.03 -8.61
C TYR A 241 -15.63 15.60 -9.05
N ALA A 242 -15.69 15.41 -10.37
CA ALA A 242 -15.72 14.08 -10.99
C ALA A 242 -14.36 13.83 -11.66
N ILE A 243 -13.95 12.57 -11.72
CA ILE A 243 -12.77 12.16 -12.49
C ILE A 243 -13.28 11.49 -13.76
N ARG A 244 -12.74 11.89 -14.91
CA ARG A 244 -12.84 11.12 -16.16
C ARG A 244 -11.44 10.63 -16.54
N HIS A 245 -11.36 9.50 -17.22
CA HIS A 245 -10.10 8.91 -17.68
C HIS A 245 -10.22 8.42 -19.13
N SER A 246 -9.09 8.40 -19.83
CA SER A 246 -8.98 7.99 -21.22
C SER A 246 -7.60 7.38 -21.48
N LEU A 247 -7.52 6.43 -22.43
CA LEU A 247 -6.28 5.85 -22.95
C LEU A 247 -5.92 6.37 -24.34
N ASP A 248 -6.85 7.05 -25.03
CA ASP A 248 -6.75 7.46 -26.43
C ASP A 248 -7.01 8.97 -26.68
N GLN A 249 -7.34 9.71 -25.62
CA GLN A 249 -7.82 11.11 -25.63
C GLN A 249 -9.13 11.37 -26.40
N ALA A 250 -9.70 10.36 -27.04
CA ALA A 250 -10.93 10.47 -27.84
C ALA A 250 -12.15 9.99 -27.06
N THR A 251 -12.02 8.88 -26.33
CA THR A 251 -13.08 8.27 -25.53
C THR A 251 -12.79 8.43 -24.05
N TRP A 252 -13.78 8.89 -23.30
CA TRP A 252 -13.65 9.21 -21.89
C TRP A 252 -14.68 8.46 -21.06
N SER A 253 -14.21 7.81 -20.00
CA SER A 253 -15.04 7.07 -19.05
C SER A 253 -14.99 7.74 -17.68
N PHE A 254 -16.06 7.58 -16.89
CA PHE A 254 -16.08 7.92 -15.48
C PHE A 254 -15.49 6.78 -14.65
#